data_AF-A0A7V5K4J2-F1
#
_entry.id   AF-A0A7V5K4J2-F1
#
_cell.length_a   1.000
_cell.length_b   1.000
_cell.length_c   1.000
_cell.angle_alpha   90.00
_cell.angle_beta   90.00
_cell.angle_gamma   90.00
#
_symmetry.space_group_name_H-M   'P 1'
#
loop_
_entity.id
_entity.type
_entity.pdbx_description
1 polymer ?
#
loop_
_entity_poly.entity_id
_entity_poly.type
_entity_poly.pdbx_seq_one_letter_code
_entity_poly.pdbx_strand_id
1 'polypeptide(L)'
;MRAYRELVARVDRFLGRVMERYGRLIRCRKGCAICCEPGFGVFPVEAWGVRQGLGSLPLRARVILLQKAGDPSSDSCPALGGGACLLYPLRPLLCRTHGFPLLVETGGGKPQVKYCELNFRPEEFPGQVISGDCVLNLERLNQALAAINLAFLSEREELGLGGLPHRVPLLHFLANTQAG
;
A
#
# COMPACT_ATOMS: atom_id res chain seq x y z
N MET A 1 -9.13 12.71 -6.74
CA MET A 1 -8.99 11.22 -6.83
C MET A 1 -8.34 10.66 -8.10
N ARG A 2 -8.49 11.29 -9.28
CA ARG A 2 -7.89 10.82 -10.54
C ARG A 2 -6.38 10.59 -10.45
N ALA A 3 -5.64 11.58 -9.95
CA ALA A 3 -4.19 11.51 -9.79
C ALA A 3 -3.73 10.33 -8.92
N TYR A 4 -4.45 10.03 -7.84
CA TYR A 4 -4.16 8.86 -7.00
C TYR A 4 -4.30 7.55 -7.77
N ARG A 5 -5.40 7.37 -8.52
CA ARG A 5 -5.60 6.16 -9.34
C ARG A 5 -4.55 6.02 -10.44
N GLU A 6 -4.14 7.12 -11.06
CA GLU A 6 -3.08 7.14 -12.06
C GLU A 6 -1.72 6.74 -11.46
N LEU A 7 -1.40 7.23 -10.25
CA LEU A 7 -0.19 6.83 -9.53
C LEU A 7 -0.21 5.33 -9.17
N VAL A 8 -1.33 4.83 -8.65
CA VAL A 8 -1.53 3.39 -8.37
C VAL A 8 -1.33 2.57 -9.65
N ALA A 9 -1.96 2.95 -10.75
CA ALA A 9 -1.82 2.24 -12.03
C ALA A 9 -0.37 2.27 -12.56
N ARG A 10 0.36 3.37 -12.37
CA ARG A 10 1.77 3.47 -12.74
C ARG A 10 2.64 2.53 -11.90
N VAL A 11 2.39 2.47 -10.60
CA VAL A 11 3.10 1.55 -9.69
C VAL A 11 2.77 0.10 -10.03
N ASP A 12 1.49 -0.23 -10.25
CA ASP A 12 1.09 -1.60 -10.64
C ASP A 12 1.76 -2.03 -11.96
N ARG A 13 1.84 -1.14 -12.96
CA ARG A 13 2.60 -1.42 -14.21
C ARG A 13 4.09 -1.64 -13.96
N PHE A 14 4.68 -0.87 -13.05
CA PHE A 14 6.08 -1.06 -12.67
C PHE A 14 6.29 -2.42 -12.00
N LEU A 15 5.47 -2.75 -11.00
CA LEU A 15 5.54 -4.04 -10.31
C LEU A 15 5.26 -5.22 -11.24
N GLY A 16 4.38 -5.05 -12.23
CA GLY A 16 4.16 -6.03 -13.29
C GLY A 16 5.45 -6.39 -14.04
N ARG A 17 6.26 -5.40 -14.43
CA ARG A 17 7.57 -5.65 -15.07
C ARG A 17 8.56 -6.34 -14.15
N VAL A 18 8.58 -5.95 -12.87
CA VAL A 18 9.43 -6.62 -11.87
C VAL A 18 9.03 -8.08 -11.71
N MET A 19 7.73 -8.36 -11.66
CA MET A 19 7.20 -9.73 -11.58
C MET A 19 7.46 -10.55 -12.85
N GLU A 20 7.40 -9.93 -14.02
CA GLU A 20 7.74 -10.59 -15.28
C GLU A 20 9.21 -11.04 -15.31
N ARG A 21 10.12 -10.18 -14.84
CA ARG A 21 11.56 -10.48 -14.84
C ARG A 21 12.02 -11.35 -13.68
N TYR A 22 11.49 -11.11 -12.48
CA TYR A 22 11.99 -11.70 -11.23
C TYR A 22 10.92 -12.47 -10.45
N GLY A 23 9.75 -12.76 -11.02
CA GLY A 23 8.63 -13.37 -10.31
C GLY A 23 8.94 -14.72 -9.63
N ARG A 24 9.89 -15.50 -10.16
CA ARG A 24 10.36 -16.74 -9.51
C ARG A 24 11.08 -16.49 -8.18
N LEU A 25 11.70 -15.32 -8.02
CA LEU A 25 12.48 -14.90 -6.86
C LEU A 25 11.67 -14.04 -5.88
N ILE A 26 10.40 -13.74 -6.18
CA ILE A 26 9.54 -12.88 -5.36
C ILE A 26 8.41 -13.72 -4.74
N ARG A 27 8.37 -13.73 -3.41
CA ARG A 27 7.35 -14.40 -2.59
C ARG A 27 6.16 -13.50 -2.26
N CYS A 28 6.31 -12.19 -2.40
CA CYS A 28 5.23 -11.23 -2.12
C CYS A 28 4.07 -11.39 -3.12
N ARG A 29 3.01 -12.07 -2.68
CA ARG A 29 1.76 -12.29 -3.44
C ARG A 29 0.58 -12.44 -2.48
N LYS A 30 -0.64 -12.55 -3.01
CA LYS A 30 -1.82 -12.82 -2.17
C LYS A 30 -1.60 -14.11 -1.37
N GLY A 31 -1.83 -14.04 -0.06
CA GLY A 31 -1.54 -15.13 0.88
C GLY A 31 -0.19 -14.99 1.60
N CYS A 32 0.68 -14.06 1.20
CA CYS A 32 1.80 -13.64 2.04
C CYS A 32 1.30 -12.60 3.07
N ALA A 33 1.65 -12.78 4.34
CA ALA A 33 1.20 -11.93 5.44
C ALA A 33 2.33 -11.48 6.39
N ILE A 34 3.60 -11.72 6.03
CA ILE A 34 4.76 -11.40 6.89
C ILE A 34 4.84 -9.91 7.24
N CYS A 35 4.47 -9.03 6.31
CA CYS A 35 4.46 -7.59 6.56
C CYS A 35 3.09 -7.05 7.00
N CYS A 36 2.14 -7.92 7.37
CA CYS A 36 0.77 -7.54 7.73
C CYS A 36 0.63 -7.21 9.22
N GLU A 37 1.49 -6.33 9.70
CA GLU A 37 1.50 -5.84 11.08
C GLU A 37 0.51 -4.67 11.30
N PRO A 38 0.03 -4.46 12.53
CA PRO A 38 -0.80 -3.31 12.88
C PRO A 38 0.03 -2.01 12.91
N GLY A 39 -0.64 -0.86 13.01
CA GLY A 39 0.01 0.39 13.42
C GLY A 39 0.52 1.32 12.33
N PHE A 40 0.58 0.92 11.06
CA PHE A 40 0.94 1.85 9.98
C PHE A 40 -0.28 2.63 9.49
N GLY A 41 -0.35 3.92 9.84
CA GLY A 41 -1.31 4.85 9.27
C GLY A 41 -1.02 5.09 7.78
N VAL A 42 -2.08 5.24 6.99
CA VAL A 42 -1.99 5.56 5.56
C VAL A 42 -2.32 7.03 5.33
N PHE A 43 -2.00 7.57 4.15
CA PHE A 43 -2.54 8.87 3.80
C PHE A 43 -4.07 8.82 3.65
N PRO A 44 -4.80 9.87 4.05
CA PRO A 44 -6.25 9.98 3.84
C PRO A 44 -6.72 9.64 2.42
N VAL A 45 -5.99 10.08 1.38
CA VAL A 45 -6.33 9.75 -0.01
C VAL A 45 -6.31 8.23 -0.30
N GLU A 46 -5.45 7.47 0.37
CA GLU A 46 -5.36 6.02 0.21
C GLU A 46 -6.52 5.30 0.92
N ALA A 47 -6.83 5.68 2.16
CA ALA A 47 -7.99 5.15 2.88
C ALA A 47 -9.31 5.47 2.16
N TRP A 48 -9.40 6.66 1.55
CA TRP A 48 -10.53 7.04 0.72
C TRP A 48 -10.61 6.21 -0.56
N GLY A 49 -9.46 5.92 -1.18
CA GLY A 49 -9.35 4.99 -2.30
C GLY A 49 -9.89 3.59 -1.97
N VAL A 50 -9.56 3.07 -0.78
CA VAL A 50 -10.11 1.81 -0.26
C VAL A 50 -11.64 1.89 -0.15
N ARG A 51 -12.17 2.96 0.45
CA ARG A 51 -13.63 3.16 0.59
C ARG A 51 -14.36 3.21 -0.75
N GLN A 52 -13.79 3.88 -1.75
CA GLN A 52 -14.39 3.94 -3.10
C GLN A 52 -14.33 2.60 -3.82
N GLY A 53 -13.23 1.86 -3.67
CA GLY A 53 -13.06 0.57 -4.31
C GLY A 53 -13.86 -0.56 -3.65
N LEU A 54 -14.40 -0.36 -2.45
CA LEU A 54 -15.04 -1.40 -1.64
C LEU A 54 -16.10 -2.20 -2.41
N GLY A 55 -16.88 -1.53 -3.27
CA GLY A 55 -17.91 -2.18 -4.09
C GLY A 55 -17.39 -3.24 -5.08
N SER A 56 -16.11 -3.16 -5.47
CA SER A 56 -15.46 -4.13 -6.37
C SER A 56 -15.02 -5.42 -5.67
N LEU A 57 -15.05 -5.46 -4.33
CA LEU A 57 -14.64 -6.63 -3.57
C LEU A 57 -15.80 -7.64 -3.43
N PRO A 58 -15.49 -8.94 -3.25
CA PRO A 58 -16.49 -9.94 -2.91
C PRO A 58 -17.30 -9.55 -1.67
N LEU A 59 -18.61 -9.81 -1.68
CA LEU A 59 -19.52 -9.45 -0.57
C LEU A 59 -19.00 -9.89 0.80
N ARG A 60 -18.50 -11.13 0.90
CA ARG A 60 -17.92 -11.67 2.15
C ARG A 60 -16.75 -10.83 2.65
N ALA A 61 -15.85 -10.40 1.76
CA ALA A 61 -14.72 -9.55 2.14
C ALA A 61 -15.19 -8.18 2.64
N ARG A 62 -16.19 -7.59 1.97
CA ARG A 62 -16.78 -6.29 2.36
C ARG A 62 -17.38 -6.34 3.76
N VAL A 63 -18.18 -7.37 4.05
CA VAL A 63 -18.82 -7.54 5.37
C VAL A 63 -17.76 -7.64 6.48
N ILE A 64 -16.73 -8.46 6.29
CA ILE A 64 -15.66 -8.61 7.29
C ILE A 64 -14.91 -7.29 7.49
N LEU A 65 -14.58 -6.58 6.42
CA LEU A 65 -13.88 -5.29 6.49
C LEU A 65 -14.70 -4.22 7.23
N LEU A 66 -16.01 -4.17 7.00
CA LEU A 66 -16.91 -3.23 7.70
C LEU A 66 -17.00 -3.57 9.19
N GLN A 67 -17.11 -4.86 9.54
CA GLN A 67 -17.10 -5.29 10.94
C GLN A 67 -15.79 -4.91 11.64
N LYS A 68 -14.64 -5.17 11.01
CA LYS A 68 -13.32 -4.83 11.55
C LYS A 68 -13.03 -3.33 11.63
N ALA A 69 -13.67 -2.51 10.80
CA ALA A 69 -13.47 -1.07 10.85
C ALA A 69 -13.96 -0.44 12.16
N GLY A 70 -14.94 -1.07 12.83
CA GLY A 70 -15.45 -0.63 14.14
C GLY A 70 -14.62 -1.11 15.35
N ASP A 71 -13.59 -1.95 15.13
CA ASP A 71 -12.77 -2.52 16.20
C ASP A 71 -11.27 -2.36 15.89
N PRO A 72 -10.62 -1.32 16.44
CA PRO A 72 -9.20 -1.07 16.23
C PRO A 72 -8.29 -2.03 17.03
N SER A 73 -8.84 -2.93 17.87
CA SER A 73 -8.05 -3.83 18.71
C SER A 73 -7.67 -5.11 17.96
N SER A 74 -6.52 -5.07 17.28
CA SER A 74 -5.98 -6.24 16.58
C SER A 74 -4.47 -6.21 16.57
N ASP A 75 -3.85 -7.31 17.00
CA ASP A 75 -2.40 -7.57 16.90
C ASP A 75 -1.93 -7.77 15.44
N SER A 76 -2.84 -7.62 14.47
CA SER A 76 -2.59 -7.83 13.04
C SER A 76 -3.22 -6.74 12.17
N CYS A 77 -2.81 -6.63 10.91
CA CYS A 77 -3.42 -5.72 9.95
C CYS A 77 -4.96 -5.91 9.88
N PRO A 78 -5.76 -4.84 9.96
CA PRO A 78 -7.23 -4.94 9.98
C PRO A 78 -7.81 -5.47 8.66
N ALA A 79 -7.05 -5.44 7.57
CA ALA A 79 -7.46 -6.00 6.28
C ALA A 79 -7.15 -7.51 6.15
N LEU A 80 -6.50 -8.15 7.12
CA LEU A 80 -6.15 -9.57 7.06
C LEU A 80 -7.37 -10.43 7.43
N GLY A 81 -7.69 -11.46 6.64
CA GLY A 81 -8.77 -12.39 6.92
C GLY A 81 -8.67 -13.69 6.12
N GLY A 82 -8.86 -14.84 6.78
CA GLY A 82 -8.77 -16.15 6.13
C GLY A 82 -7.40 -16.42 5.48
N GLY A 83 -6.32 -15.94 6.08
CA GLY A 83 -4.95 -16.12 5.58
C GLY A 83 -4.54 -15.19 4.41
N ALA A 84 -5.37 -14.23 4.01
CA ALA A 84 -5.02 -13.29 2.95
C ALA A 84 -5.54 -11.87 3.22
N CYS A 85 -4.94 -10.87 2.54
CA CYS A 85 -5.45 -9.51 2.57
C CYS A 85 -6.79 -9.43 1.82
N LEU A 86 -7.85 -9.03 2.52
CA LEU A 86 -9.18 -8.79 1.97
C LEU A 86 -9.22 -7.58 1.03
N LEU A 87 -8.27 -6.65 1.20
CA LEU A 87 -8.05 -5.49 0.34
C LEU A 87 -6.99 -5.74 -0.75
N TYR A 88 -6.60 -6.98 -1.05
CA TYR A 88 -5.46 -7.24 -1.96
C TYR A 88 -5.44 -6.40 -3.27
N PRO A 89 -6.56 -6.27 -4.03
CA PRO A 89 -6.59 -5.44 -5.25
C PRO A 89 -6.67 -3.92 -4.96
N LEU A 90 -7.03 -3.53 -3.74
CA LEU A 90 -7.19 -2.14 -3.29
C LEU A 90 -6.10 -1.73 -2.28
N ARG A 91 -4.99 -2.48 -2.19
CA ARG A 91 -3.92 -2.20 -1.24
C ARG A 91 -3.42 -0.75 -1.40
N PRO A 92 -3.13 -0.04 -0.30
CA PRO A 92 -2.38 1.22 -0.34
C PRO A 92 -1.05 1.07 -1.08
N LEU A 93 -0.47 2.17 -1.54
CA LEU A 93 0.79 2.15 -2.29
C LEU A 93 1.91 1.53 -1.46
N LEU A 94 2.01 1.91 -0.18
CA LEU A 94 2.97 1.32 0.75
C LEU A 94 2.85 -0.22 0.78
N CYS A 95 1.63 -0.75 0.90
CA CYS A 95 1.38 -2.19 0.95
C CYS A 95 1.59 -2.89 -0.41
N ARG A 96 1.55 -2.18 -1.53
CA ARG A 96 1.82 -2.72 -2.87
C ARG A 96 3.31 -2.87 -3.13
N THR A 97 4.09 -1.87 -2.72
CA THR A 97 5.52 -1.80 -2.98
C THR A 97 6.34 -2.49 -1.90
N HIS A 98 5.76 -2.70 -0.72
CA HIS A 98 6.43 -3.45 0.36
C HIS A 98 6.87 -4.83 -0.13
N GLY A 99 8.14 -5.14 0.12
CA GLY A 99 8.79 -6.38 -0.28
C GLY A 99 9.40 -6.39 -1.68
N PHE A 100 9.02 -5.46 -2.56
CA PHE A 100 9.68 -5.28 -3.86
C PHE A 100 11.01 -4.52 -3.72
N PRO A 101 11.89 -4.51 -4.74
CA PRO A 101 13.13 -3.76 -4.71
C PRO A 101 12.88 -2.24 -4.66
N LEU A 102 13.26 -1.63 -3.54
CA LEU A 102 13.10 -0.21 -3.27
C LEU A 102 14.47 0.44 -3.11
N LEU A 103 14.72 1.53 -3.83
CA LEU A 103 15.86 2.41 -3.53
C LEU A 103 15.49 3.30 -2.36
N VAL A 104 16.23 3.15 -1.27
CA VAL A 104 16.05 3.88 -0.01
C VAL A 104 17.30 4.70 0.25
N GLU A 105 17.11 5.99 0.51
CA GLU A 105 18.20 6.85 0.96
C GLU A 105 18.58 6.50 2.40
N THR A 106 19.89 6.47 2.68
CA THR A 106 20.40 6.28 4.03
C THR A 106 20.97 7.62 4.48
N GLY A 107 20.59 8.10 5.67
CA GLY A 107 21.02 9.42 6.16
C GLY A 107 22.55 9.52 6.18
N GLY A 108 23.12 10.28 5.25
CA GLY A 108 24.58 10.46 5.10
C GLY A 108 25.33 9.36 4.32
N GLY A 109 24.63 8.35 3.78
CA GLY A 109 25.23 7.22 3.06
C GLY A 109 24.78 7.11 1.60
N LYS A 110 25.35 6.14 0.87
CA LYS A 110 24.91 5.80 -0.49
C LYS A 110 23.49 5.21 -0.43
N PRO A 111 22.59 5.54 -1.38
CA PRO A 111 21.30 4.88 -1.50
C PRO A 111 21.45 3.36 -1.59
N GLN A 112 20.56 2.63 -0.92
CA GLN A 112 20.56 1.16 -0.87
C GLN A 112 19.29 0.59 -1.48
N VAL A 113 19.43 -0.55 -2.15
CA VAL A 113 18.28 -1.34 -2.59
C VAL A 113 17.85 -2.25 -1.44
N LYS A 114 16.63 -2.09 -0.96
CA LYS A 114 16.00 -2.93 0.07
C LYS A 114 14.81 -3.70 -0.50
N TYR A 115 14.58 -4.90 -0.01
CA TYR A 115 13.44 -5.76 -0.35
C TYR A 115 13.16 -6.73 0.80
N CYS A 116 12.07 -7.50 0.72
CA CYS A 116 11.74 -8.51 1.74
C CYS A 116 12.80 -9.61 1.80
N GLU A 117 13.19 -10.02 3.00
CA GLU A 117 14.16 -11.11 3.25
C GLU A 117 13.79 -12.47 2.62
N LEU A 118 12.51 -12.69 2.30
CA LEU A 118 12.09 -13.90 1.59
C LEU A 118 12.34 -13.85 0.09
N ASN A 119 12.62 -12.67 -0.46
CA ASN A 119 12.85 -12.46 -1.88
C ASN A 119 14.35 -12.46 -2.19
N PHE A 120 14.72 -12.85 -3.42
CA PHE A 120 16.11 -12.84 -3.89
C PHE A 120 17.08 -13.53 -2.92
N ARG A 121 16.68 -14.70 -2.40
CA ARG A 121 17.51 -15.46 -1.47
C ARG A 121 18.84 -15.83 -2.14
N PRO A 122 19.98 -15.78 -1.42
CA PRO A 122 21.30 -16.01 -2.01
C PRO A 122 21.42 -17.35 -2.74
N GLU A 123 20.71 -18.38 -2.27
CA GLU A 123 20.71 -19.72 -2.88
C GLU A 123 19.99 -19.74 -4.24
N GLU A 124 19.03 -18.84 -4.45
CA GLU A 124 18.23 -18.73 -5.68
C GLU A 124 18.76 -17.62 -6.62
N PHE A 125 19.55 -16.68 -6.09
CA PHE A 125 20.05 -15.50 -6.80
C PHE A 125 21.47 -15.09 -6.36
N PRO A 126 22.48 -15.96 -6.52
CA PRO A 126 23.83 -15.71 -6.02
C PRO A 126 24.53 -14.61 -6.82
N GLY A 127 25.00 -13.56 -6.13
CA GLY A 127 25.88 -12.53 -6.71
C GLY A 127 25.26 -11.68 -7.82
N GLN A 128 23.95 -11.79 -8.07
CA GLN A 128 23.28 -11.05 -9.13
C GLN A 128 22.74 -9.70 -8.61
N VAL A 129 22.93 -8.66 -9.42
CA VAL A 129 22.44 -7.31 -9.14
C VAL A 129 21.06 -7.14 -9.77
N ILE A 130 20.10 -6.62 -8.99
CA ILE A 130 18.76 -6.29 -9.51
C ILE A 130 18.89 -5.15 -10.51
N SER A 131 18.33 -5.33 -11.70
CA SER A 131 18.36 -4.31 -12.75
C SER A 131 17.70 -3.02 -12.28
N GLY A 132 18.32 -1.87 -12.56
CA GLY A 132 17.86 -0.57 -12.05
C GLY A 132 16.45 -0.16 -12.51
N ASP A 133 16.01 -0.62 -13.68
CA ASP A 133 14.64 -0.44 -14.18
C ASP A 133 13.59 -1.26 -13.40
N CYS A 134 14.04 -2.15 -12.52
CA CYS A 134 13.25 -2.95 -11.59
C CYS A 134 13.41 -2.51 -10.12
N VAL A 135 14.04 -1.35 -9.88
CA VAL A 135 14.18 -0.75 -8.55
C VAL A 135 13.32 0.52 -8.47
N LEU A 136 12.39 0.58 -7.51
CA LEU A 136 11.51 1.72 -7.32
C LEU A 136 12.12 2.71 -6.33
N ASN A 137 12.27 3.98 -6.71
CA ASN A 137 12.72 5.01 -5.78
C ASN A 137 11.60 5.34 -4.79
N LEU A 138 11.80 4.98 -3.51
CA LEU A 138 10.80 5.11 -2.47
C LEU A 138 10.54 6.59 -2.12
N GLU A 139 11.58 7.42 -2.09
CA GLU A 139 11.45 8.84 -1.75
C GLU A 139 10.61 9.57 -2.80
N ARG A 140 10.90 9.37 -4.09
CA ARG A 140 10.11 9.94 -5.19
C ARG A 140 8.65 9.46 -5.16
N LEU A 141 8.40 8.19 -4.81
CA LEU A 141 7.05 7.68 -4.66
C LEU A 141 6.32 8.36 -3.49
N ASN A 142 6.98 8.49 -2.35
CA ASN A 142 6.42 9.12 -1.16
C ASN A 142 6.11 10.59 -1.40
N GLN A 143 7.00 11.34 -2.07
CA GLN A 143 6.79 12.73 -2.45
C GLN A 143 5.59 12.89 -3.40
N ALA A 144 5.50 12.05 -4.44
CA ALA A 144 4.37 12.08 -5.36
C ALA A 144 3.04 11.80 -4.64
N LEU A 145 3.04 10.81 -3.75
CA LEU A 145 1.85 10.46 -2.96
C LEU A 145 1.49 11.56 -1.96
N ALA A 146 2.47 12.18 -1.30
CA ALA A 146 2.25 13.29 -0.38
C ALA A 146 1.62 14.50 -1.09
N ALA A 147 2.11 14.87 -2.27
CA ALA A 147 1.54 15.95 -3.08
C ALA A 147 0.08 15.66 -3.47
N ILE A 148 -0.22 14.42 -3.88
CA ILE A 148 -1.59 13.98 -4.18
C ILE A 148 -2.48 14.04 -2.92
N ASN A 149 -1.96 13.67 -1.76
CA ASN A 149 -2.70 13.74 -0.52
C ASN A 149 -3.00 15.19 -0.11
N LEU A 150 -2.05 16.12 -0.27
CA LEU A 150 -2.28 17.53 0.00
C LEU A 150 -3.39 18.12 -0.89
N ALA A 151 -3.34 17.82 -2.20
CA ALA A 151 -4.40 18.23 -3.12
C ALA A 151 -5.77 17.65 -2.72
N PHE A 152 -5.80 16.37 -2.29
CA PHE A 152 -7.01 15.73 -1.79
C PHE A 152 -7.55 16.40 -0.51
N LEU A 153 -6.68 16.81 0.41
CA LEU A 153 -7.09 17.50 1.64
C LEU A 153 -7.65 18.89 1.34
N SER A 154 -7.00 19.66 0.46
CA SER A 154 -7.48 20.98 0.02
C SER A 154 -8.89 20.89 -0.59
N GLU A 155 -9.11 19.96 -1.52
CA GLU A 155 -10.41 19.74 -2.16
C GLU A 155 -11.50 19.41 -1.13
N ARG A 156 -11.17 18.68 -0.06
CA ARG A 156 -12.13 18.36 1.01
C ARG A 156 -12.41 19.53 1.93
N GLU A 157 -11.39 20.34 2.24
CA GLU A 157 -11.54 21.53 3.07
C GLU A 157 -12.47 22.54 2.40
N GLU A 158 -12.32 22.76 1.08
CA GLU A 158 -13.22 23.59 0.26
C GLU A 158 -14.68 23.09 0.28
N LEU A 159 -14.89 21.78 0.42
CA LEU A 159 -16.21 21.16 0.54
C LEU A 159 -16.75 21.11 1.98
N GLY A 160 -16.06 21.70 2.95
CA GLY A 160 -16.45 21.65 4.37
C GLY A 160 -16.24 20.28 5.04
N LEU A 161 -15.46 19.39 4.42
CA LEU A 161 -15.15 18.03 4.88
C LEU A 161 -13.70 17.90 5.37
N GLY A 162 -13.14 19.00 5.90
CA GLY A 162 -11.77 19.12 6.40
C GLY A 162 -11.54 18.45 7.77
N GLY A 163 -10.39 18.75 8.40
CA GLY A 163 -10.06 18.27 9.75
C GLY A 163 -9.48 16.85 9.83
N LEU A 164 -9.07 16.27 8.70
CA LEU A 164 -8.41 14.96 8.68
C LEU A 164 -6.94 15.07 9.13
N PRO A 165 -6.44 14.15 9.97
CA PRO A 165 -5.04 14.11 10.34
C PRO A 165 -4.15 13.71 9.14
N HIS A 166 -2.85 13.95 9.26
CA HIS A 166 -1.87 13.63 8.22
C HIS A 166 -1.82 12.12 7.88
N ARG A 167 -2.08 11.26 8.87
CA ARG A 167 -2.23 9.81 8.70
C ARG A 167 -3.52 9.35 9.35
N VAL A 168 -4.22 8.43 8.71
CA VAL A 168 -5.44 7.81 9.24
C VAL A 168 -5.29 6.28 9.27
N PRO A 169 -6.05 5.57 10.12
CA PRO A 169 -6.17 4.12 10.03
C PRO A 169 -6.61 3.67 8.63
N LEU A 170 -6.14 2.50 8.19
CA LEU A 170 -6.45 1.96 6.85
C LEU A 170 -7.95 1.88 6.55
N LEU A 171 -8.76 1.52 7.55
CA LEU A 171 -10.21 1.38 7.41
C LEU A 171 -11.00 2.61 7.90
N HIS A 172 -10.34 3.76 8.08
CA HIS A 172 -10.95 4.97 8.68
C HIS A 172 -12.30 5.35 8.05
N PHE A 173 -12.38 5.40 6.71
CA PHE A 173 -13.63 5.77 6.01
C PHE A 173 -14.65 4.62 5.89
N LEU A 174 -14.32 3.42 6.38
CA LEU A 174 -15.26 2.31 6.47
C LEU A 174 -16.01 2.27 7.81
N ALA A 175 -15.38 2.78 8.87
CA ALA A 175 -15.95 2.79 10.23
C ALA A 175 -17.13 3.77 10.37
N ASN A 176 -17.14 4.84 9.56
CA ASN A 176 -18.11 5.92 9.63
C ASN A 176 -19.01 5.96 8.38
N THR A 177 -19.82 4.93 8.15
CA THR A 177 -20.88 4.97 7.13
C THR A 177 -22.02 5.97 7.44
N GLN A 178 -21.84 6.88 8.41
CA GLN A 178 -22.81 7.93 8.77
C GLN A 178 -22.25 9.36 8.78
N ALA A 179 -21.29 9.70 7.92
CA ALA A 179 -20.96 11.11 7.70
C ALA A 179 -20.77 11.41 6.21
N GLY A 180 -21.79 12.06 5.63
CA GLY A 180 -21.75 12.88 4.42
C GLY A 180 -21.29 12.22 3.14
#